data_AF-A0A1B6YLE6-F1
#
_entry.id   AF-A0A1B6YLE6-F1
#
_cell.length_a   1.000
_cell.length_b   1.000
_cell.length_c   1.000
_cell.angle_alpha   90.00
_cell.angle_beta   90.00
_cell.angle_gamma   90.00
#
_symmetry.space_group_name_H-M   'P 1'
#
loop_
_entity.id
_entity.type
_entity.pdbx_description
1 polymer ?
#
loop_
_entity_poly.entity_id
_entity_poly.type
_entity_poly.pdbx_seq_one_letter_code
_entity_poly.pdbx_strand_id
1 'polypeptide(L)' 'MINRDFGDFGVFGKNLIIVKEYDWDAIRKMVATLCANTTGKDWQEVASKLSRFGRWEFEDHQG' A
#
# COMPACT_ATOMS: atom_id res chain seq x y z
N MET A 1 -5.94 -8.76 -10.51
CA MET A 1 -5.65 -7.38 -10.06
C MET A 1 -6.23 -7.23 -8.67
N ILE A 2 -5.43 -6.94 -7.65
CA ILE A 2 -5.97 -6.52 -6.35
C ILE A 2 -6.00 -5.01 -6.38
N ASN A 3 -7.09 -4.44 -6.88
CA ASN A 3 -7.40 -3.05 -6.64
C ASN A 3 -8.03 -3.01 -5.24
N ARG A 4 -7.34 -2.43 -4.27
CA ARG A 4 -7.96 -2.11 -2.99
C ARG A 4 -8.59 -0.73 -3.16
N ASP A 5 -9.91 -0.74 -3.27
CA ASP A 5 -10.73 0.45 -3.40
C ASP A 5 -10.76 1.21 -2.06
N PHE A 6 -10.45 2.50 -2.09
CA PHE A 6 -10.55 3.40 -0.92
C PHE A 6 -11.73 4.38 -1.10
N GLY A 7 -12.85 3.84 -1.57
CA GLY A 7 -14.08 4.58 -1.81
C GLY A 7 -13.90 5.58 -2.96
N ASP A 8 -14.66 6.67 -2.89
CA ASP A 8 -14.68 7.67 -3.96
C ASP A 8 -13.38 8.48 -4.14
N PHE A 9 -12.39 8.33 -3.26
CA PHE A 9 -11.16 9.13 -3.28
C PHE A 9 -10.13 8.63 -4.30
N GLY A 10 -9.84 7.33 -4.29
CA GLY A 10 -8.76 6.77 -5.09
C GLY A 10 -8.53 5.27 -4.89
N VAL A 11 -7.59 4.73 -5.65
CA VAL A 11 -7.26 3.31 -5.69
C VAL A 11 -5.75 3.07 -5.66
N PHE A 12 -5.33 1.97 -5.05
CA PHE A 12 -3.97 1.46 -5.21
C PHE A 12 -3.86 0.67 -6.52
N GLY A 13 -2.97 1.12 -7.40
CA GLY A 13 -2.46 0.36 -8.53
C GLY A 13 -1.14 -0.33 -8.19
N LYS A 14 -0.57 -1.07 -9.16
CA LYS A 14 0.76 -1.66 -8.99
C LYS A 14 1.81 -0.54 -8.95
N ASN A 15 2.41 -0.29 -7.79
CA ASN A 15 3.40 0.76 -7.54
C ASN A 15 2.88 2.19 -7.74
N LEU A 16 1.56 2.39 -7.69
CA LEU A 16 0.93 3.68 -7.98
C LEU A 16 -0.26 3.90 -7.05
N ILE A 17 -0.52 5.17 -6.74
CA ILE A 17 -1.76 5.63 -6.13
C ILE A 17 -2.45 6.53 -7.15
N ILE A 18 -3.67 6.17 -7.53
CA ILE A 18 -4.48 6.94 -8.48
C ILE A 18 -5.60 7.61 -7.69
N VAL A 19 -5.66 8.94 -7.74
CA VAL A 19 -6.64 9.76 -7.01
C VAL A 19 -7.40 10.67 -7.98
N LYS A 20 -8.64 11.03 -7.64
CA LYS A 20 -9.42 12.00 -8.43
C LYS A 20 -8.83 13.41 -8.33
N GLU A 21 -8.36 13.80 -7.15
CA GLU A 21 -7.74 15.09 -6.86
C GLU A 21 -6.53 14.89 -5.93
N TYR A 22 -5.49 15.71 -6.09
CA TYR A 22 -4.31 15.62 -5.24
C TYR A 22 -4.61 16.21 -3.86
N ASP A 23 -4.61 15.35 -2.85
CA ASP A 23 -4.67 15.71 -1.43
C ASP A 23 -3.63 14.87 -0.68
N TRP A 24 -2.58 15.54 -0.18
CA TRP A 24 -1.48 14.87 0.49
C TRP A 24 -1.88 14.18 1.79
N ASP A 25 -2.74 14.81 2.60
CA ASP A 25 -3.15 14.26 3.88
C ASP A 25 -4.04 13.03 3.69
N ALA A 26 -4.92 13.07 2.68
CA ALA A 26 -5.73 11.93 2.30
C ALA A 26 -4.88 10.77 1.76
N ILE A 27 -3.91 11.04 0.87
CA ILE A 27 -2.96 10.03 0.37
C ILE A 27 -2.19 9.39 1.53
N ARG A 28 -1.65 10.22 2.45
CA ARG A 28 -0.91 9.74 3.62
C ARG A 28 -1.78 8.86 4.51
N LYS A 29 -3.03 9.26 4.77
CA LYS A 29 -3.99 8.47 5.55
C LYS A 29 -4.30 7.13 4.87
N MET A 30 -4.40 7.11 3.54
CA MET A 30 -4.62 5.90 2.75
C MET A 30 -3.49 4.89 2.93
N VAL A 31 -2.24 5.35 2.82
CA VAL A 31 -1.04 4.52 3.05
C VAL A 31 -0.95 4.05 4.49
N ALA A 32 -1.18 4.93 5.47
CA ALA A 32 -1.17 4.56 6.88
C ALA A 32 -2.23 3.48 7.20
N THR A 33 -3.42 3.61 6.61
CA THR A 33 -4.51 2.63 6.76
C THR A 33 -4.17 1.30 6.10
N LEU A 34 -3.51 1.31 4.94
CA LEU A 34 -3.01 0.09 4.29
C LEU A 34 -2.04 -0.65 5.21
N CYS A 35 -1.06 0.04 5.79
CA CYS A 35 -0.09 -0.55 6.71
C CYS A 35 -0.75 -1.08 7.98
N ALA A 36 -1.60 -0.29 8.63
CA ALA A 36 -2.28 -0.67 9.88
C ALA A 36 -3.19 -1.90 9.72
N ASN A 37 -3.81 -2.06 8.55
CA ASN A 37 -4.70 -3.19 8.26
C ASN A 37 -3.99 -4.40 7.66
N THR A 38 -2.67 -4.37 7.50
CA THR A 38 -1.90 -5.49 6.95
C THR A 38 -1.30 -6.29 8.09
N THR A 39 -1.81 -7.49 8.31
CA THR A 39 -1.32 -8.43 9.32
C THR A 39 -0.74 -9.69 8.67
N GLY A 40 0.11 -10.39 9.40
CA GLY A 40 0.77 -11.63 8.97
C GLY A 40 1.37 -12.34 10.19
N LYS A 41 1.73 -13.62 10.03
CA LYS A 41 2.33 -14.42 11.11
C LYS A 41 3.76 -14.01 11.44
N ASP A 42 4.44 -13.45 10.45
CA ASP A 42 5.80 -12.94 10.54
C ASP A 42 5.95 -11.69 9.67
N TRP A 43 7.14 -11.10 9.70
CA TRP A 43 7.46 -9.93 8.90
C TRP A 43 7.43 -10.22 7.39
N GLN A 44 7.88 -11.40 6.98
CA GLN A 44 7.92 -11.80 5.57
C GLN A 44 6.53 -11.79 4.93
N GLU A 45 5.52 -12.29 5.67
CA GLU A 45 4.13 -12.31 5.21
C GLU A 45 3.55 -10.90 5.09
N VAL A 46 3.86 -10.01 6.04
CA VAL A 46 3.44 -8.60 5.99
C VAL A 46 4.10 -7.87 4.81
N ALA A 47 5.42 -8.01 4.66
CA ALA A 47 6.20 -7.39 3.59
C ALA A 47 5.71 -7.84 2.20
N SER A 48 5.46 -9.15 2.02
CA SER A 48 4.90 -9.72 0.78
C SER A 48 3.51 -9.19 0.43
N LYS A 49 2.68 -8.86 1.44
CA LYS A 49 1.36 -8.24 1.21
C LYS A 49 1.49 -6.77 0.79
N LEU A 50 2.38 -6.01 1.41
CA LEU A 50 2.59 -4.60 1.12
C LEU A 50 3.28 -4.36 -0.23
N SER A 51 4.19 -5.24 -0.65
CA SER A 51 4.92 -5.14 -1.93
C SER A 51 4.03 -5.16 -3.18
N ARG A 52 2.77 -5.60 -3.01
CA ARG A 52 1.76 -5.60 -4.08
C ARG A 52 1.32 -4.19 -4.49
N PHE A 53 1.48 -3.22 -3.59
CA PHE A 53 0.96 -1.86 -3.74
C PHE A 53 2.08 -0.83 -3.96
N GLY A 54 3.28 -1.10 -3.46
CA GLY A 54 4.43 -0.22 -3.61
C GLY A 54 5.73 -1.01 -3.62
N ARG A 55 6.74 -0.46 -4.28
CA ARG A 55 8.12 -0.90 -4.09
C ARG A 55 8.72 -0.16 -2.91
N TRP A 56 9.61 -0.81 -2.20
CA TRP A 56 10.36 -0.23 -1.10
C TRP A 56 11.82 -0.67 -1.21
N GLU A 57 12.73 0.17 -0.72
CA GLU A 57 14.18 -0.05 -0.88
C GLU A 57 14.70 -1.33 -0.24
N PHE A 58 13.89 -1.95 0.64
CA PHE A 58 14.23 -3.19 1.36
C PHE A 58 13.47 -4.42 0.84
N GLU A 59 12.75 -4.32 -0.28
CA GLU A 59 11.99 -5.46 -0.86
C GLU A 59 12.87 -6.66 -1.17
N ASP A 60 14.08 -6.39 -1.64
CA ASP A 60 15.09 -7.40 -1.98
C ASP A 60 16.13 -7.57 -0.87
N HIS A 61 15.87 -7.06 0.34
CA HIS A 61 16.82 -7.17 1.44
C HIS A 61 16.83 -8.62 1.97
N GLN A 62 17.76 -9.39 1.43
CA GLN A 62 18.11 -10.71 1.95
C GLN A 62 19.13 -10.50 3.08
N GLY A 63 18.67 -10.68 4.32
CA GLY A 63 19.55 -10.77 5.49
C GLY A 63 20.41 -12.03 5.45
#